data_AF-A0A7H4MWH7-F1
#
_entry.id   AF-A0A7H4MWH7-F1
#
_cell.length_a   1.000
_cell.length_b   1.000
_cell.length_c   1.000
_cell.angle_alpha   90.00
_cell.angle_beta   90.00
_cell.angle_gamma   90.00
#
_symmetry.space_group_name_H-M   'P 1'
#
loop_
_entity.id
_entity.type
_entity.pdbx_description
1 polymer ?
#
loop_
_entity_poly.entity_id
_entity_poly.type
_entity_poly.pdbx_seq_one_letter_code
_entity_poly.pdbx_strand_id
1 'polypeptide(L)'
;MAALRERKFDPYQDLLLSVGDLIDRGPQSAECLDLLRYRWVYAVRGNHEQMALEALADGDMRLWEMNGGDWYTQRAASQKQRLTALIARCRRLPLIIELHSGEQVHVIAHADYPAAVYRWQRRC
;
A
#
# COMPACT_ATOMS: atom_id res chain seq x y z
N MET A 1 -7.05 11.54 -6.54
CA MET A 1 -7.68 12.60 -5.71
C MET A 1 -9.06 13.08 -6.20
N ALA A 2 -9.43 12.95 -7.48
CA ALA A 2 -10.73 13.45 -7.97
C ALA A 2 -11.94 12.86 -7.23
N ALA A 3 -11.95 11.54 -7.01
CA ALA A 3 -13.03 10.85 -6.28
C ALA A 3 -13.20 11.32 -4.83
N LEU A 4 -12.10 11.68 -4.15
CA LEU A 4 -12.15 12.24 -2.79
C LEU A 4 -12.78 13.64 -2.81
N ARG A 5 -12.42 14.48 -3.77
CA ARG A 5 -13.02 15.82 -3.93
C ARG A 5 -14.51 15.75 -4.23
N GLU A 6 -14.91 14.85 -5.11
CA GLU A 6 -16.32 14.61 -5.46
C GLU A 6 -17.15 14.21 -4.23
N ARG A 7 -16.56 13.40 -3.34
CA ARG A 7 -17.18 12.97 -2.06
C ARG A 7 -17.04 14.00 -0.94
N LYS A 8 -16.45 15.17 -1.23
CA LYS A 8 -16.17 16.23 -0.24
C LYS A 8 -15.39 15.71 0.98
N PHE A 9 -14.44 14.81 0.73
CA PHE A 9 -13.59 14.22 1.77
C PHE A 9 -12.86 15.31 2.56
N ASP A 10 -12.97 15.26 3.89
CA ASP A 10 -12.32 16.15 4.83
C ASP A 10 -11.18 15.42 5.57
N PRO A 11 -9.90 15.74 5.31
CA PRO A 11 -8.76 15.09 5.97
C PRO A 11 -8.68 15.31 7.49
N TYR A 12 -9.52 16.17 8.07
CA TYR A 12 -9.61 16.40 9.52
C TYR A 12 -10.74 15.62 10.20
N GLN A 13 -11.67 15.05 9.43
CA GLN A 13 -12.84 14.31 9.95
C GLN A 13 -12.94 12.90 9.38
N ASP A 14 -12.39 12.68 8.19
CA ASP A 14 -12.49 11.42 7.45
C ASP A 14 -11.19 10.62 7.48
N LEU A 15 -11.35 9.30 7.34
CA LEU A 15 -10.27 8.32 7.25
C LEU A 15 -10.31 7.64 5.88
N LEU A 16 -9.18 7.60 5.18
CA LEU A 16 -9.03 6.82 3.95
C LEU A 16 -8.31 5.50 4.25
N LEU A 17 -9.01 4.38 4.03
CA LEU A 17 -8.48 3.03 4.12
C LEU A 17 -8.27 2.45 2.72
N SER A 18 -7.08 1.94 2.45
CA SER A 18 -6.73 1.24 1.22
C SER A 18 -6.51 -0.26 1.47
N VAL A 19 -6.95 -1.08 0.51
CA VAL A 19 -6.70 -2.52 0.47
C VAL A 19 -5.29 -2.87 -0.06
N GLY A 20 -4.39 -1.90 -0.19
CA GLY A 20 -3.04 -2.10 -0.74
C GLY A 20 -3.00 -1.91 -2.25
N ASP A 21 -1.91 -2.36 -2.88
CA ASP A 21 -1.63 -2.17 -4.32
C ASP A 21 -1.73 -0.69 -4.73
N LEU A 22 -0.97 0.12 -4.02
CA LEU A 22 -0.82 1.56 -4.26
C LEU A 22 0.06 1.83 -5.49
N ILE A 23 0.92 0.88 -5.86
CA ILE A 23 1.87 1.01 -6.96
C ILE A 23 1.56 0.04 -8.10
N ASP A 24 2.26 0.27 -9.20
CA ASP A 24 2.23 -0.48 -10.45
C ASP A 24 0.96 -0.26 -11.27
N ARG A 25 1.01 -0.64 -12.56
CA ARG A 25 -0.07 -0.53 -13.57
C ARG A 25 -0.57 0.89 -13.90
N GLY A 26 -0.35 1.86 -13.02
CA GLY A 26 -0.74 3.26 -13.17
C GLY A 26 0.46 4.22 -13.23
N PRO A 27 0.33 5.38 -13.92
CA PRO A 27 1.42 6.32 -14.12
C PRO A 27 1.86 7.06 -12.85
N GLN A 28 1.04 7.03 -11.79
CA GLN A 28 1.19 7.85 -10.57
C GLN A 28 1.61 7.03 -9.34
N SER A 29 2.31 5.91 -9.55
CA SER A 29 2.74 5.01 -8.46
C SER A 29 3.56 5.74 -7.38
N ALA A 30 4.44 6.66 -7.76
CA ALA A 30 5.24 7.46 -6.84
C ALA A 30 4.37 8.35 -5.94
N GLU A 31 3.38 9.01 -6.53
CA GLU A 31 2.43 9.90 -5.86
C GLU A 31 1.48 9.11 -4.95
N CYS A 32 1.09 7.89 -5.33
CA CYS A 32 0.32 6.99 -4.49
C CYS A 32 1.10 6.57 -3.24
N LEU A 33 2.41 6.29 -3.34
CA LEU A 33 3.25 6.03 -2.17
C LEU A 33 3.35 7.24 -1.23
N ASP A 34 3.35 8.46 -1.77
CA ASP A 34 3.35 9.68 -0.96
C ASP A 34 2.08 9.80 -0.11
N LEU A 35 0.96 9.16 -0.48
CA LEU A 35 -0.28 9.16 0.32
C LEU A 35 -0.05 8.59 1.72
N LEU A 36 0.84 7.62 1.87
CA LEU A 36 1.21 6.99 3.15
C LEU A 36 1.90 7.95 4.14
N ARG A 37 2.14 9.20 3.73
CA ARG A 37 2.64 10.27 4.61
C ARG A 37 1.54 11.01 5.33
N TYR A 38 0.32 10.95 4.83
CA TYR A 38 -0.81 11.64 5.43
C TYR A 38 -1.37 10.83 6.60
N ARG A 39 -1.62 11.52 7.73
CA ARG A 39 -2.13 10.87 8.96
C ARG A 39 -3.54 10.29 8.83
N TRP A 40 -4.28 10.72 7.82
CA TRP A 40 -5.64 10.28 7.50
C TRP A 40 -5.66 9.15 6.45
N VAL A 41 -4.50 8.61 6.04
CA VAL A 41 -4.41 7.47 5.12
C VAL A 41 -3.80 6.27 5.83
N TYR A 42 -4.49 5.14 5.76
CA TYR A 42 -4.01 3.84 6.21
C TYR A 42 -4.18 2.84 5.07
N ALA A 43 -3.22 1.93 4.93
CA ALA A 43 -3.26 0.89 3.92
C ALA A 43 -2.78 -0.43 4.52
N VAL A 44 -3.33 -1.53 4.05
CA VAL A 44 -2.66 -2.83 4.18
C VAL A 44 -1.62 -2.98 3.07
N ARG A 45 -0.63 -3.84 3.29
CA ARG A 45 0.37 -4.17 2.26
C ARG A 45 -0.24 -5.10 1.20
N GLY A 46 -0.21 -4.68 -0.06
CA GLY A 46 -0.59 -5.49 -1.20
C GLY A 46 0.54 -6.39 -1.71
N ASN A 47 0.23 -7.25 -2.69
CA ASN A 47 1.23 -8.11 -3.31
C ASN A 47 2.20 -7.29 -4.19
N HIS A 48 1.76 -6.18 -4.77
CA HIS A 48 2.63 -5.30 -5.55
C HIS A 48 3.68 -4.60 -4.67
N GLU A 49 3.30 -4.09 -3.49
CA GLU A 49 4.28 -3.58 -2.52
C GLU A 49 5.24 -4.68 -2.06
N GLN A 50 4.75 -5.91 -1.87
CA GLN A 50 5.58 -7.04 -1.46
C GLN A 50 6.62 -7.40 -2.54
N MET A 51 6.22 -7.50 -3.82
CA MET A 51 7.14 -7.75 -4.93
C MET A 51 8.21 -6.65 -5.06
N ALA A 52 7.83 -5.37 -4.90
CA ALA A 52 8.77 -4.27 -4.93
C ALA A 52 9.80 -4.34 -3.78
N LEU A 53 9.35 -4.72 -2.59
CA LEU A 53 10.22 -4.90 -1.41
C LEU A 53 11.22 -6.03 -1.58
N GLU A 54 10.79 -7.15 -2.16
CA GLU A 54 11.62 -8.32 -2.46
C GLU A 54 12.64 -7.99 -3.56
N ALA A 55 12.19 -7.40 -4.67
CA ALA A 55 13.07 -7.00 -5.77
C ALA A 55 14.21 -6.07 -5.32
N LEU A 56 13.90 -5.10 -4.45
CA LEU A 56 14.91 -4.20 -3.88
C LEU A 56 15.83 -4.86 -2.85
N ALA A 57 15.37 -5.90 -2.15
CA ALA A 57 16.18 -6.63 -1.17
C ALA A 57 17.14 -7.59 -1.85
N ASP A 58 16.66 -8.32 -2.86
CA ASP A 58 17.40 -9.37 -3.55
C ASP A 58 18.23 -8.82 -4.73
N GLY A 59 17.92 -7.61 -5.18
CA GLY A 59 18.56 -7.00 -6.35
C GLY A 59 18.05 -7.56 -7.69
N ASP A 60 17.00 -8.37 -7.68
CA ASP A 60 16.38 -8.96 -8.87
C ASP A 60 15.04 -8.29 -9.19
N MET A 61 15.03 -7.45 -10.23
CA MET A 61 13.87 -6.65 -10.61
C MET A 61 12.89 -7.40 -11.51
N ARG A 62 13.28 -8.57 -12.07
CA ARG A 62 12.55 -9.21 -13.18
C ARG A 62 11.11 -9.53 -12.85
N LEU A 63 10.86 -10.14 -11.68
CA LEU A 63 9.51 -10.52 -11.28
C LEU A 63 8.61 -9.29 -11.09
N TRP A 64 9.13 -8.23 -10.48
CA TRP A 64 8.39 -7.00 -10.27
C TRP A 64 8.11 -6.28 -11.60
N GLU A 65 9.08 -6.18 -12.50
CA GLU A 65 8.91 -5.59 -13.84
C GLU A 65 7.86 -6.35 -14.66
N MET A 66 7.89 -7.69 -14.65
CA MET A 66 6.86 -8.52 -15.31
C MET A 66 5.45 -8.26 -14.80
N ASN A 67 5.31 -7.72 -13.58
CA ASN A 67 4.03 -7.36 -12.97
C ASN A 67 3.75 -5.85 -12.97
N GLY A 68 4.50 -5.06 -13.76
CA GLY A 68 4.22 -3.63 -13.95
C GLY A 68 5.03 -2.69 -13.05
N GLY A 69 6.16 -3.17 -12.51
CA GLY A 69 7.15 -2.38 -11.76
C GLY A 69 8.15 -1.58 -12.61
N ASP A 70 8.00 -1.60 -13.94
CA ASP A 70 8.87 -0.93 -14.91
C ASP A 70 8.92 0.59 -14.71
N TRP A 71 7.87 1.18 -14.13
CA TRP A 71 7.83 2.59 -13.78
C TRP A 71 8.95 3.02 -12.83
N TYR A 72 9.50 2.10 -12.02
CA TYR A 72 10.64 2.38 -11.13
C TYR A 72 11.96 2.32 -11.88
N THR A 73 12.16 1.31 -12.74
CA THR A 73 13.43 1.12 -13.46
C THR A 73 13.68 2.18 -14.52
N GLN A 74 12.61 2.76 -15.08
CA GLN A 74 12.66 3.89 -16.02
C GLN A 74 13.03 5.25 -15.37
N ARG A 75 13.12 5.34 -14.04
CA ARG A 75 13.44 6.61 -13.34
C ARG A 75 14.94 6.88 -13.28
N ALA A 76 15.29 8.16 -13.22
CA ALA A 76 16.67 8.60 -13.00
C ALA A 76 17.18 8.14 -11.61
N ALA A 77 18.50 7.96 -11.48
CA ALA A 77 19.12 7.47 -10.25
C ALA A 77 18.76 8.31 -9.00
N SER A 78 18.70 9.63 -9.14
CA SER A 78 18.29 10.55 -8.06
C SER A 78 16.84 10.34 -7.61
N GLN A 79 15.94 10.04 -8.54
CA GLN A 79 14.55 9.70 -8.23
C GLN A 79 14.43 8.33 -7.58
N LYS A 80 15.21 7.35 -8.05
CA LYS A 80 15.24 5.99 -7.49
C LYS A 80 15.57 6.02 -6.01
N GLN A 81 16.56 6.79 -5.55
CA GLN A 81 16.89 6.90 -4.12
C GLN A 81 15.67 7.30 -3.25
N ARG A 82 14.90 8.30 -3.68
CA ARG A 82 13.68 8.72 -3.00
C ARG A 82 12.62 7.60 -3.03
N LEU A 83 12.42 6.97 -4.19
CA LEU A 83 11.43 5.91 -4.37
C LEU A 83 11.77 4.67 -3.53
N THR A 84 13.04 4.24 -3.50
CA THR A 84 13.53 3.17 -2.63
C THR A 84 13.16 3.44 -1.17
N ALA A 85 13.36 4.68 -0.69
CA ALA A 85 13.00 5.05 0.67
C ALA A 85 11.48 4.99 0.92
N LEU A 86 10.66 5.39 -0.06
CA LEU A 86 9.20 5.28 0.03
C LEU A 86 8.72 3.82 0.01
N ILE A 87 9.24 3.01 -0.91
CA ILE A 87 8.94 1.58 -1.00
C ILE A 87 9.36 0.87 0.29
N ALA A 88 10.53 1.19 0.85
CA ALA A 88 10.99 0.61 2.12
C ALA A 88 10.03 0.87 3.29
N ARG A 89 9.27 1.98 3.29
CA ARG A 89 8.23 2.22 4.30
C ARG A 89 7.08 1.23 4.21
N CYS A 90 6.84 0.63 3.05
CA CYS A 90 5.81 -0.39 2.88
C CYS A 90 6.05 -1.63 3.75
N ARG A 91 7.30 -1.85 4.23
CA ARG A 91 7.60 -2.90 5.23
C ARG A 91 6.82 -2.73 6.53
N ARG A 92 6.40 -1.49 6.86
CA ARG A 92 5.66 -1.17 8.07
C ARG A 92 4.15 -1.20 7.87
N LEU A 93 3.66 -1.40 6.64
CA LEU A 93 2.24 -1.56 6.40
C LEU A 93 1.78 -2.88 7.02
N PRO A 94 0.68 -2.89 7.78
CA PRO A 94 0.12 -4.12 8.31
C PRO A 94 -0.40 -4.99 7.16
N LEU A 95 -0.46 -6.30 7.38
CA LEU A 95 -1.15 -7.20 6.46
C LEU A 95 -2.68 -7.12 6.62
N ILE A 96 -3.13 -6.78 7.83
CA ILE A 96 -4.54 -6.71 8.20
C ILE A 96 -4.76 -5.46 9.06
N ILE A 97 -5.81 -4.71 8.75
CA ILE A 97 -6.32 -3.64 9.62
C ILE A 97 -7.65 -4.12 10.19
N GLU A 98 -7.79 -4.04 11.51
CA GLU A 98 -9.06 -4.15 12.20
C GLU A 98 -9.55 -2.74 12.54
N LEU A 99 -10.72 -2.36 12.03
CA LEU A 99 -11.35 -1.07 12.30
C LEU A 99 -12.62 -1.28 13.11
N HIS A 100 -12.71 -0.59 14.24
CA HIS A 100 -13.91 -0.55 15.08
C HIS A 100 -14.69 0.73 14.76
N SER A 101 -15.96 0.57 14.39
CA SER A 101 -16.87 1.67 14.10
C SER A 101 -18.20 1.44 14.81
N GLY A 102 -18.35 2.02 16.00
CA GLY A 102 -19.47 1.69 16.89
C GLY A 102 -19.38 0.24 17.33
N GLU A 103 -20.45 -0.54 17.11
CA GLU A 103 -20.49 -1.98 17.41
C GLU A 103 -19.97 -2.86 16.26
N GLN A 104 -19.64 -2.26 15.11
CA GLN A 104 -19.19 -2.99 13.93
C GLN A 104 -17.66 -3.11 13.90
N VAL A 105 -17.18 -4.29 13.53
CA VAL A 105 -15.77 -4.57 13.26
C VAL A 105 -15.60 -4.83 11.78
N HIS A 106 -14.76 -4.02 11.12
CA HIS A 106 -14.35 -4.21 9.74
C HIS A 106 -12.94 -4.77 9.70
N VAL A 107 -12.75 -5.87 8.97
CA VAL A 107 -11.43 -6.47 8.75
C VAL A 107 -11.02 -6.18 7.31
N ILE A 108 -9.94 -5.42 7.16
CA ILE A 108 -9.39 -5.04 5.87
C ILE A 108 -8.15 -5.90 5.63
N ALA A 109 -8.15 -6.64 4.54
CA ALA A 109 -7.01 -7.39 4.03
C ALA A 109 -6.92 -7.16 2.52
N HIS A 110 -5.73 -7.34 1.95
CA HIS A 110 -5.52 -7.11 0.53
C HIS A 110 -6.24 -8.15 -0.34
N ALA A 111 -6.06 -9.44 -0.02
CA ALA A 111 -6.65 -10.54 -0.77
C ALA A 111 -7.56 -11.40 0.11
N ASP A 112 -7.02 -11.98 1.17
CA ASP A 112 -7.77 -12.88 2.05
C ASP A 112 -7.18 -12.95 3.46
N TYR A 113 -7.96 -13.53 4.38
CA TYR A 113 -7.53 -13.92 5.71
C TYR A 113 -7.34 -15.45 5.74
N PRO A 114 -6.16 -16.00 6.11
CA PRO A 114 -5.84 -17.42 5.93
C PRO A 114 -6.49 -18.34 6.98
N ALA A 115 -7.72 -18.05 7.40
CA ALA A 115 -8.51 -18.92 8.26
C ALA A 115 -10.01 -18.66 8.10
N ALA A 116 -10.82 -19.71 8.34
CA ALA A 116 -12.28 -19.63 8.25
C ALA A 116 -12.92 -18.67 9.26
N VAL A 117 -12.23 -18.37 10.36
CA VAL A 117 -12.72 -17.48 11.42
C VAL A 117 -11.64 -16.48 11.78
N TYR A 118 -12.00 -15.21 11.68
CA TYR A 118 -11.15 -14.10 12.10
C TYR A 118 -10.87 -14.12 13.60
N ARG A 119 -9.61 -13.86 13.98
CA ARG A 119 -9.20 -13.65 15.37
C ARG A 119 -8.16 -12.53 15.45
N TRP A 120 -8.40 -11.58 16.35
CA TRP A 120 -7.46 -10.50 16.62
C TRP A 120 -6.08 -11.04 17.03
N GLN A 121 -5.02 -10.48 16.45
CA GLN A 121 -3.61 -10.83 16.69
C GLN A 121 -3.26 -12.33 16.57
N ARG A 122 -4.05 -13.11 15.85
CA ARG A 122 -3.64 -14.47 15.50
C ARG A 122 -2.37 -14.40 14.65
N ARG A 123 -1.30 -15.04 15.12
CA ARG A 123 -0.11 -15.25 14.30
C ARG A 123 -0.47 -16.22 13.19
N CYS A 124 -0.30 -15.78 11.94
CA CYS A 124 -0.31 -16.65 10.77
C CYS A 124 0.94 -17.52 10.77
#